data_AF-A0A423XEC3-F1
#
_entry.id   AF-A0A423XEC3-F1
#
_cell.length_a   1.000
_cell.length_b   1.000
_cell.length_c   1.000
_cell.angle_alpha   90.00
_cell.angle_beta   90.00
_cell.angle_gamma   90.00
#
_symmetry.space_group_name_H-M   'P 1'
#
loop_
_entity.id
_entity.type
_entity.pdbx_description
1 polymer ?
#
loop_
_entity_poly.entity_id
_entity_poly.type
_entity_poly.pdbx_seq_one_letter_code
_entity_poly.pdbx_strand_id
1 'polypeptide(L)'
;MFILSFVLEDWAIHELVQSPRQRRIAGLLVASSYATWSYQTHTFSNAIETLVVAWSLVLIERTIAVPFSTQNTPLLAPTVLGSMVVFGFFNRITFPAFLLIPGLRLIPYFWKRPLALAAAAFSAIFTAFIAITLDTVFYTSHQISWTDLLHHPVITPLNNLMYNISPDNLAQHGLHPWYQHSLLNLPQLIGPAAVLLLTRPLSSLRLYSAISGIFVLSIFQHQEARFLLPTVPLILSSVRLPRGRKALRTWVMSWVLFNLVFGTLMGVYHQGGVIPGQVFMSKQPDATKAIWWKTYMPPIWLLNGKAGTLDTRDVMGMPGEELYAELTRIATCDTPADRRNQEYKKEKSGTYLVAPTSAIWLDPI
;
A
#
# COMPACT_ATOMS: atom_id res chain seq x y z
N MET A 1 -9.18 -7.76 -6.50
CA MET A 1 -7.80 -7.96 -6.05
C MET A 1 -7.51 -9.38 -5.61
N PHE A 2 -8.32 -10.03 -4.75
CA PHE A 2 -8.11 -11.43 -4.35
C PHE A 2 -7.62 -12.39 -5.46
N ILE A 3 -8.34 -12.49 -6.59
CA ILE A 3 -7.93 -13.36 -7.72
C ILE A 3 -6.62 -12.88 -8.36
N LEU A 4 -6.45 -11.58 -8.54
CA LEU A 4 -5.24 -11.01 -9.13
C LEU A 4 -4.02 -11.28 -8.23
N SER A 5 -4.13 -11.05 -6.93
CA SER A 5 -3.07 -11.34 -5.97
C SER A 5 -2.74 -12.83 -5.97
N PHE A 6 -3.74 -13.70 -5.81
CA PHE A 6 -3.50 -15.15 -5.82
C PHE A 6 -2.86 -15.67 -7.12
N VAL A 7 -3.35 -15.23 -8.28
CA VAL A 7 -2.85 -15.73 -9.57
C VAL A 7 -1.50 -15.10 -9.92
N LEU A 8 -1.40 -13.77 -9.86
CA LEU A 8 -0.22 -13.05 -10.36
C LEU A 8 0.93 -13.06 -9.36
N GLU A 9 0.67 -13.04 -8.05
CA GLU A 9 1.72 -13.10 -7.03
C GLU A 9 2.33 -14.50 -6.96
N ASP A 10 1.49 -15.54 -6.86
CA ASP A 10 1.98 -16.93 -6.80
C ASP A 10 2.70 -17.32 -8.09
N TRP A 11 2.20 -16.86 -9.25
CA TRP A 11 2.89 -17.09 -10.52
C TRP A 11 4.22 -16.34 -10.59
N ALA A 12 4.29 -15.08 -10.16
CA ALA A 12 5.56 -14.37 -10.11
C ALA A 12 6.57 -15.08 -9.18
N ILE A 13 6.13 -15.58 -8.02
CA ILE A 13 6.97 -16.38 -7.11
C ILE A 13 7.41 -17.68 -7.80
N HIS A 14 6.52 -18.35 -8.54
CA HIS A 14 6.84 -19.56 -9.29
C HIS A 14 7.96 -19.32 -10.31
N GLU A 15 7.87 -18.22 -11.07
CA GLU A 15 8.87 -17.83 -12.07
C GLU A 15 10.22 -17.46 -11.41
N LEU A 16 10.19 -16.73 -10.30
CA LEU A 16 11.41 -16.22 -9.64
C LEU A 16 12.15 -17.31 -8.86
N VAL A 17 11.45 -18.27 -8.25
CA VAL A 17 12.07 -19.31 -7.43
C VAL A 17 12.39 -20.51 -8.31
N GLN A 18 13.66 -20.85 -8.56
CA GLN A 18 13.96 -21.98 -9.48
C GLN A 18 13.78 -23.37 -8.85
N SER A 19 14.02 -23.53 -7.54
CA SER A 19 13.95 -24.84 -6.88
C SER A 19 12.49 -25.27 -6.61
N PRO A 20 12.03 -26.45 -7.08
CA PRO A 20 10.66 -26.92 -6.84
C PRO A 20 10.31 -27.07 -5.35
N ARG A 21 11.27 -27.52 -4.54
CA ARG A 21 11.07 -27.63 -3.09
C ARG A 21 10.91 -26.26 -2.44
N GLN A 22 11.72 -25.29 -2.84
CA GLN A 22 11.63 -23.94 -2.32
C GLN A 22 10.36 -23.23 -2.80
N ARG A 23 9.91 -23.48 -4.04
CA ARG A 23 8.63 -22.96 -4.57
C ARG A 23 7.46 -23.30 -3.65
N ARG A 24 7.34 -24.58 -3.26
CA ARG A 24 6.27 -25.04 -2.36
C ARG A 24 6.33 -24.36 -1.00
N ILE A 25 7.53 -24.25 -0.42
CA ILE A 25 7.71 -23.58 0.88
C ILE A 25 7.38 -22.10 0.78
N ALA A 26 7.89 -21.41 -0.25
CA ALA A 26 7.64 -19.99 -0.49
C ALA A 26 6.14 -19.71 -0.64
N GLY A 27 5.45 -20.46 -1.50
CA GLY A 27 4.00 -20.33 -1.68
C GLY A 27 3.23 -20.56 -0.39
N LEU A 28 3.58 -21.59 0.38
CA LEU A 28 2.94 -21.84 1.69
C LEU A 28 3.17 -20.68 2.68
N LEU A 29 4.37 -20.11 2.74
CA LEU A 29 4.66 -18.98 3.63
C LEU A 29 3.93 -17.72 3.20
N VAL A 30 3.93 -17.41 1.90
CA VAL A 30 3.24 -16.22 1.37
C VAL A 30 1.73 -16.35 1.56
N ALA A 31 1.14 -17.49 1.19
CA ALA A 31 -0.30 -17.70 1.31
C ALA A 31 -0.79 -17.73 2.77
N SER A 32 0.02 -18.23 3.71
CA SER A 32 -0.34 -18.27 5.14
C SER A 32 -0.01 -16.99 5.92
N SER A 33 0.61 -16.00 5.27
CA SER A 33 0.94 -14.71 5.90
C SER A 33 -0.28 -13.82 6.03
N TYR A 34 -0.56 -13.31 7.23
CA TYR A 34 -1.66 -12.37 7.50
C TYR A 34 -1.61 -11.13 6.63
N ALA A 35 -0.40 -10.63 6.34
CA ALA A 35 -0.24 -9.48 5.46
C ALA A 35 -0.75 -9.78 4.05
N THR A 36 -0.61 -11.01 3.56
CA THR A 36 -1.12 -11.43 2.26
C THR A 36 -2.65 -11.45 2.26
N TRP A 37 -3.29 -12.19 3.18
CA TRP A 37 -4.75 -12.33 3.14
C TRP A 37 -5.52 -11.14 3.73
N SER A 38 -4.88 -10.24 4.50
CA SER A 38 -5.50 -9.03 5.05
C SER A 38 -5.20 -7.76 4.26
N TYR A 39 -3.96 -7.55 3.78
CA TYR A 39 -3.60 -6.32 3.05
C TYR A 39 -3.57 -6.53 1.53
N GLN A 40 -2.99 -7.63 1.04
CA GLN A 40 -2.82 -7.83 -0.41
C GLN A 40 -4.12 -8.25 -1.12
N THR A 41 -5.13 -8.71 -0.38
CA THR A 41 -6.45 -9.05 -0.94
C THR A 41 -7.35 -7.82 -1.15
N HIS A 42 -7.04 -6.72 -0.47
CA HIS A 42 -7.78 -5.47 -0.58
C HIS A 42 -7.41 -4.71 -1.87
N THR A 43 -8.34 -3.90 -2.37
CA THR A 43 -8.14 -3.03 -3.56
C THR A 43 -7.33 -1.78 -3.22
N PHE A 44 -6.15 -1.97 -2.64
CA PHE A 44 -5.24 -0.88 -2.31
C PHE A 44 -4.10 -0.79 -3.32
N SER A 45 -3.62 0.44 -3.53
CA SER A 45 -2.44 0.70 -4.36
C SER A 45 -1.20 -0.08 -3.90
N ASN A 46 -1.14 -0.47 -2.62
CA ASN A 46 -0.06 -1.33 -2.06
C ASN A 46 -0.05 -2.73 -2.69
N ALA A 47 -1.24 -3.29 -2.96
CA ALA A 47 -1.37 -4.61 -3.57
C ALA A 47 -0.93 -4.58 -5.03
N ILE A 48 -1.34 -3.53 -5.74
CA ILE A 48 -0.87 -3.27 -7.10
C ILE A 48 0.65 -3.08 -7.11
N GLU A 49 1.21 -2.27 -6.21
CA GLU A 49 2.67 -2.07 -6.11
C GLU A 49 3.40 -3.40 -5.89
N THR A 50 2.91 -4.25 -4.99
CA THR A 50 3.51 -5.57 -4.72
C THR A 50 3.55 -6.43 -5.98
N LEU A 51 2.43 -6.49 -6.73
CA LEU A 51 2.35 -7.24 -7.99
C LEU A 51 3.29 -6.67 -9.05
N VAL A 52 3.29 -5.35 -9.23
CA VAL A 52 4.14 -4.66 -10.21
C VAL A 52 5.62 -4.87 -9.87
N VAL A 53 6.00 -4.83 -8.59
CA VAL A 53 7.37 -5.13 -8.14
C VAL A 53 7.72 -6.57 -8.51
N ALA A 54 6.90 -7.55 -8.12
CA ALA A 54 7.17 -8.96 -8.37
C ALA A 54 7.32 -9.25 -9.88
N TRP A 55 6.43 -8.73 -10.73
CA TRP A 55 6.51 -8.92 -12.17
C TRP A 55 7.66 -8.14 -12.82
N SER A 56 8.01 -6.96 -12.29
CA SER A 56 9.21 -6.24 -12.74
C SER A 56 10.47 -7.08 -12.48
N LEU A 57 10.57 -7.76 -11.33
CA LEU A 57 11.67 -8.68 -11.06
C LEU A 57 11.69 -9.88 -12.02
N VAL A 58 10.52 -10.44 -12.38
CA VAL A 58 10.42 -11.51 -13.38
C VAL A 58 10.95 -11.03 -14.73
N LEU A 59 10.56 -9.83 -15.17
CA LEU A 59 11.01 -9.25 -16.43
C LEU A 59 12.50 -8.92 -16.42
N ILE A 60 13.04 -8.48 -15.27
CA ILE A 60 14.49 -8.26 -15.08
C ILE A 60 15.26 -9.58 -15.24
N GLU A 61 14.85 -10.64 -14.53
CA GLU A 61 15.48 -11.98 -14.66
C GLU A 61 15.39 -12.49 -16.11
N ARG A 62 14.20 -12.40 -16.74
CA ARG A 62 14.02 -12.83 -18.13
C ARG A 62 14.89 -12.06 -19.11
N THR A 63 15.08 -10.76 -18.88
CA THR A 63 15.94 -9.92 -19.73
C THR A 63 17.41 -10.32 -19.59
N ILE A 64 17.89 -10.50 -18.37
CA ILE A 64 19.31 -10.81 -18.09
C ILE A 64 19.64 -12.27 -18.43
N ALA A 65 18.67 -13.18 -18.37
CA ALA A 65 18.86 -14.59 -18.74
C ALA A 65 19.17 -14.80 -20.23
N VAL A 66 18.92 -13.81 -21.09
CA VAL A 66 19.20 -13.90 -22.53
C VAL A 66 20.72 -13.83 -22.79
N PRO A 67 21.32 -14.87 -23.39
CA PRO A 67 22.75 -14.86 -23.69
C PRO A 67 23.15 -13.76 -24.68
N PHE A 68 24.33 -13.17 -24.50
CA PHE A 68 24.84 -12.18 -25.45
C PHE A 68 25.15 -12.76 -26.84
N SER A 69 25.23 -14.08 -27.00
CA SER A 69 25.42 -14.75 -28.30
C SER A 69 24.15 -14.85 -29.14
N THR A 70 22.96 -14.53 -28.60
CA THR A 70 21.70 -14.60 -29.35
C THR A 70 21.71 -13.58 -30.49
N GLN A 71 21.50 -14.04 -31.74
CA GLN A 71 21.56 -13.19 -32.93
C GLN A 71 20.55 -12.03 -32.86
N ASN A 72 19.30 -12.33 -32.53
CA ASN A 72 18.25 -11.31 -32.39
C ASN A 72 18.10 -10.84 -30.94
N THR A 73 18.01 -9.53 -30.73
CA THR A 73 17.77 -8.97 -29.40
C THR A 73 16.27 -9.11 -29.05
N PRO A 74 15.87 -9.91 -28.05
CA PRO A 74 14.49 -9.97 -27.63
C PRO A 74 14.09 -8.64 -26.96
N LEU A 75 13.04 -8.00 -27.49
CA LEU A 75 12.60 -6.68 -27.04
C LEU A 75 11.41 -6.73 -26.08
N LEU A 76 10.60 -7.79 -26.12
CA LEU A 76 9.33 -7.86 -25.37
C LEU A 76 9.50 -7.63 -23.87
N ALA A 77 10.41 -8.34 -23.20
CA ALA A 77 10.61 -8.20 -21.76
C ALA A 77 11.12 -6.79 -21.36
N PRO A 78 12.15 -6.22 -22.03
CA PRO A 78 12.54 -4.82 -21.84
C PRO A 78 11.42 -3.81 -22.09
N THR A 79 10.66 -3.96 -23.18
CA THR A 79 9.53 -3.08 -23.53
C THR A 79 8.47 -3.10 -22.44
N VAL A 80 7.99 -4.29 -22.06
CA VAL A 80 6.98 -4.44 -20.98
C VAL A 80 7.51 -3.91 -19.65
N LEU A 81 8.80 -4.12 -19.35
CA LEU A 81 9.42 -3.58 -18.14
C LEU A 81 9.41 -2.05 -18.12
N GLY A 82 9.69 -1.40 -19.26
CA GLY A 82 9.63 0.06 -19.38
C GLY A 82 8.26 0.62 -19.02
N SER A 83 7.19 0.04 -19.56
CA SER A 83 5.81 0.40 -19.19
C SER A 83 5.48 0.08 -17.73
N MET A 84 5.91 -1.09 -17.23
CA MET A 84 5.65 -1.54 -15.86
C MET A 84 6.30 -0.60 -14.82
N VAL A 85 7.51 -0.11 -15.09
CA VAL A 85 8.22 0.81 -14.20
C VAL A 85 7.46 2.13 -14.05
N VAL A 86 6.98 2.70 -15.15
CA VAL A 86 6.22 3.94 -15.13
C VAL A 86 4.86 3.74 -14.46
N PHE A 87 4.14 2.67 -14.81
CA PHE A 87 2.89 2.31 -14.15
C PHE A 87 3.06 2.15 -12.64
N GLY A 88 4.13 1.47 -12.21
CA GLY A 88 4.47 1.33 -10.79
C GLY A 88 4.71 2.66 -10.09
N PHE A 89 5.48 3.56 -10.71
CA PHE A 89 5.81 4.85 -10.14
C PHE A 89 4.59 5.79 -10.02
N PHE A 90 3.70 5.78 -11.01
CA PHE A 90 2.43 6.52 -10.95
C PHE A 90 1.41 5.90 -9.98
N ASN A 91 1.40 4.56 -9.82
CA ASN A 91 0.56 3.91 -8.83
C ASN A 91 1.02 4.22 -7.39
N ARG A 92 2.32 4.12 -7.11
CA ARG A 92 2.92 4.48 -5.80
C ARG A 92 4.34 5.03 -5.97
N ILE A 93 4.60 6.19 -5.36
CA ILE A 93 5.93 6.83 -5.37
C ILE A 93 7.02 5.96 -4.72
N THR A 94 6.63 5.01 -3.86
CA THR A 94 7.55 4.08 -3.18
C THR A 94 8.09 2.99 -4.09
N PHE A 95 7.46 2.75 -5.24
CA PHE A 95 7.78 1.63 -6.13
C PHE A 95 9.26 1.57 -6.60
N PRO A 96 9.87 2.68 -7.07
CA PRO A 96 11.25 2.65 -7.56
C PRO A 96 12.27 2.20 -6.52
N ALA A 97 11.96 2.38 -5.22
CA ALA A 97 12.82 1.93 -4.12
C ALA A 97 13.13 0.44 -4.20
N PHE A 98 12.16 -0.39 -4.62
CA PHE A 98 12.30 -1.83 -4.74
C PHE A 98 13.11 -2.27 -5.97
N LEU A 99 13.21 -1.42 -6.99
CA LEU A 99 13.94 -1.71 -8.22
C LEU A 99 15.34 -1.13 -8.25
N LEU A 100 15.74 -0.28 -7.31
CA LEU A 100 17.07 0.34 -7.31
C LEU A 100 18.19 -0.71 -7.41
N ILE A 101 18.30 -1.66 -6.46
CA ILE A 101 19.37 -2.69 -6.53
C ILE A 101 19.18 -3.69 -7.70
N PRO A 102 18.01 -4.31 -7.91
CA PRO A 102 17.78 -5.20 -9.06
C PRO A 102 18.03 -4.54 -10.42
N GLY A 103 17.65 -3.28 -10.58
CA GLY A 103 17.75 -2.52 -11.81
C GLY A 103 19.19 -2.23 -12.23
N LEU A 104 20.13 -2.10 -11.28
CA LEU A 104 21.56 -1.97 -11.58
C LEU A 104 22.09 -3.14 -12.41
N ARG A 105 21.49 -4.35 -12.27
CA ARG A 105 21.89 -5.52 -13.06
C ARG A 105 21.54 -5.41 -14.54
N LEU A 106 20.63 -4.51 -14.93
CA LEU A 106 20.30 -4.26 -16.33
C LEU A 106 21.34 -3.40 -17.04
N ILE A 107 22.17 -2.63 -16.32
CA ILE A 107 23.14 -1.69 -16.91
C ILE A 107 24.08 -2.40 -17.90
N PRO A 108 24.76 -3.51 -17.54
CA PRO A 108 25.65 -4.20 -18.48
C PRO A 108 24.90 -4.77 -19.69
N TYR A 109 23.64 -5.19 -19.50
CA TYR A 109 22.81 -5.72 -20.59
C TYR A 109 22.46 -4.63 -21.59
N PHE A 110 21.93 -3.50 -21.12
CA PHE A 110 21.56 -2.37 -21.97
C PHE A 110 22.74 -1.72 -22.66
N TRP A 111 23.92 -1.69 -22.02
CA TRP A 111 25.15 -1.22 -22.65
C TRP A 111 25.52 -2.06 -23.89
N LYS A 112 25.36 -3.39 -23.79
CA LYS A 112 25.65 -4.31 -24.91
C LYS A 112 24.51 -4.43 -25.91
N ARG A 113 23.28 -4.07 -25.53
CA ARG A 113 22.05 -4.19 -26.32
C ARG A 113 21.26 -2.88 -26.32
N PRO A 114 21.74 -1.83 -27.02
CA PRO A 114 21.10 -0.51 -27.00
C PRO A 114 19.69 -0.51 -27.60
N LEU A 115 19.38 -1.42 -28.52
CA LEU A 115 18.01 -1.58 -29.06
C LEU A 115 17.00 -1.98 -27.97
N ALA A 116 17.40 -2.83 -27.01
CA ALA A 116 16.53 -3.19 -25.89
C ALA A 116 16.29 -2.00 -24.96
N LEU A 117 17.32 -1.17 -24.74
CA LEU A 117 17.19 0.08 -23.98
C LEU A 117 16.25 1.07 -24.69
N ALA A 118 16.42 1.25 -26.01
CA ALA A 118 15.56 2.12 -26.80
C ALA A 118 14.09 1.66 -26.76
N ALA A 119 13.84 0.35 -26.87
CA ALA A 119 12.50 -0.21 -26.80
C ALA A 119 11.87 -0.02 -25.39
N ALA A 120 12.63 -0.26 -24.33
CA ALA A 120 12.19 0.00 -22.96
C ALA A 120 11.90 1.49 -22.71
N ALA A 121 12.78 2.38 -23.17
CA ALA A 121 12.65 3.83 -23.03
C ALA A 121 11.43 4.35 -23.80
N PHE A 122 11.23 3.90 -25.04
CA PHE A 122 10.05 4.27 -25.83
C PHE A 122 8.76 3.84 -25.13
N SER A 123 8.69 2.60 -24.64
CA SER A 123 7.52 2.10 -23.91
C SER A 123 7.26 2.88 -22.62
N ALA A 124 8.32 3.23 -21.89
CA ALA A 124 8.23 4.03 -20.68
C ALA A 124 7.70 5.45 -20.99
N ILE A 125 8.27 6.14 -21.98
CA ILE A 125 7.84 7.48 -22.39
C ILE A 125 6.38 7.48 -22.83
N PHE A 126 5.98 6.50 -23.65
CA PHE A 126 4.61 6.36 -24.10
C PHE A 126 3.63 6.12 -22.94
N THR A 127 4.01 5.26 -21.99
CA THR A 127 3.20 4.99 -20.79
C THR A 127 3.10 6.22 -19.89
N ALA A 128 4.20 6.98 -19.76
CA ALA A 128 4.24 8.20 -18.97
C ALA A 128 3.35 9.28 -19.58
N PHE A 129 3.38 9.42 -20.91
CA PHE A 129 2.49 10.32 -21.63
C PHE A 129 1.01 10.01 -21.38
N ILE A 130 0.63 8.72 -21.45
CA ILE A 130 -0.73 8.29 -21.13
C ILE A 130 -1.08 8.61 -19.68
N ALA A 131 -0.21 8.25 -18.73
CA ALA A 131 -0.46 8.46 -17.30
C ALA A 131 -0.63 9.94 -16.95
N ILE A 132 0.28 10.81 -17.45
CA ILE A 132 0.19 12.26 -17.27
C ILE A 132 -1.10 12.81 -17.89
N THR A 133 -1.48 12.33 -19.08
CA THR A 133 -2.71 12.77 -19.74
C THR A 133 -3.93 12.39 -18.90
N LEU A 134 -4.02 11.14 -18.44
CA LEU A 134 -5.12 10.67 -17.61
C LEU A 134 -5.22 11.44 -16.29
N ASP A 135 -4.10 11.64 -15.61
CA ASP A 135 -4.06 12.40 -14.36
C ASP A 135 -4.44 13.86 -14.58
N THR A 136 -3.95 14.49 -15.65
CA THR A 136 -4.32 15.87 -16.00
C THR A 136 -5.83 15.95 -16.23
N VAL A 137 -6.43 15.02 -16.99
CA VAL A 137 -7.89 14.92 -17.21
C VAL A 137 -8.64 14.74 -15.91
N PHE A 138 -8.13 13.92 -15.00
CA PHE A 138 -8.83 13.62 -13.76
C PHE A 138 -8.79 14.78 -12.76
N TYR A 139 -7.65 15.46 -12.62
CA TYR A 139 -7.45 16.51 -11.61
C TYR A 139 -7.83 17.92 -12.09
N THR A 140 -8.12 18.08 -13.38
CA THR A 140 -8.50 19.38 -13.96
C THR A 140 -10.02 19.49 -14.06
N SER A 141 -10.57 20.62 -13.62
CA SER A 141 -12.03 20.86 -13.62
C SER A 141 -12.61 21.30 -14.96
N HIS A 142 -11.78 21.58 -15.96
CA HIS A 142 -12.17 22.04 -17.29
C HIS A 142 -11.76 21.04 -18.38
N GLN A 143 -12.33 21.19 -19.58
CA GLN A 143 -11.95 20.38 -20.74
C GLN A 143 -10.52 20.72 -21.18
N ILE A 144 -9.69 19.68 -21.33
CA ILE A 144 -8.26 19.84 -21.60
C ILE A 144 -7.98 20.06 -23.08
N SER A 145 -7.07 20.98 -23.35
CA SER A 145 -6.47 21.20 -24.66
C SER A 145 -5.04 20.63 -24.74
N TRP A 146 -4.51 20.50 -25.96
CA TRP A 146 -3.12 20.10 -26.17
C TRP A 146 -2.10 21.07 -25.54
N THR A 147 -2.44 22.35 -25.43
CA THR A 147 -1.59 23.36 -24.79
C THR A 147 -1.51 23.15 -23.28
N ASP A 148 -2.60 22.72 -22.65
CA ASP A 148 -2.62 22.46 -21.19
C ASP A 148 -1.73 21.27 -20.83
N LEU A 149 -1.72 20.22 -21.67
CA LEU A 149 -0.82 19.08 -21.51
C LEU A 149 0.67 19.46 -21.62
N LEU A 150 0.99 20.51 -22.38
CA LEU A 150 2.37 20.98 -22.55
C LEU A 150 2.80 21.97 -21.46
N HIS A 151 1.91 22.90 -21.06
CA HIS A 151 2.26 23.98 -20.15
C HIS A 151 1.89 23.71 -18.68
N HIS A 152 0.85 22.92 -18.44
CA HIS A 152 0.33 22.62 -17.12
C HIS A 152 0.04 21.12 -16.91
N PRO A 153 0.99 20.21 -17.21
CA PRO A 153 0.78 18.79 -16.98
C PRO A 153 0.70 18.47 -15.48
N VAL A 154 -0.26 17.63 -15.11
CA VAL A 154 -0.30 17.06 -13.76
C VAL A 154 0.62 15.84 -13.72
N ILE A 155 1.83 16.03 -13.19
CA ILE A 155 2.80 14.95 -12.98
C ILE A 155 2.68 14.46 -11.54
N THR A 156 1.78 13.51 -11.30
CA THR A 156 1.43 13.06 -9.94
C THR A 156 2.62 12.61 -9.08
N PRO A 157 3.59 11.81 -9.57
CA PRO A 157 4.76 11.44 -8.77
C PRO A 157 5.60 12.64 -8.36
N LEU A 158 5.75 13.64 -9.23
CA LEU A 158 6.50 14.86 -8.94
C LEU A 158 5.77 15.71 -7.91
N ASN A 159 4.46 15.91 -8.07
CA ASN A 159 3.64 16.65 -7.11
C ASN A 159 3.66 15.99 -5.73
N ASN A 160 3.59 14.66 -5.68
CA ASN A 160 3.70 13.90 -4.44
C ASN A 160 5.09 14.06 -3.79
N LEU A 161 6.17 14.05 -4.58
CA LEU A 161 7.53 14.29 -4.07
C LEU A 161 7.65 15.70 -3.47
N MET A 162 7.21 16.72 -4.21
CA MET A 162 7.26 18.11 -3.76
C MET A 162 6.46 18.33 -2.48
N TYR A 163 5.30 17.68 -2.35
CA TYR A 163 4.49 17.70 -1.14
C TYR A 163 5.24 17.09 0.06
N ASN A 164 5.89 15.93 -0.11
CA ASN A 164 6.55 15.17 0.96
C ASN A 164 7.96 15.66 1.32
N ILE A 165 8.57 16.52 0.52
CA ILE A 165 9.83 17.20 0.88
C ILE A 165 9.61 18.27 1.95
N SER A 166 8.41 18.86 2.03
CA SER A 166 8.07 19.86 3.04
C SER A 166 7.93 19.24 4.44
N PRO A 167 8.73 19.65 5.44
CA PRO A 167 8.63 19.14 6.80
C PRO A 167 7.26 19.41 7.44
N ASP A 168 6.65 20.57 7.13
CA ASP A 168 5.35 20.97 7.67
C ASP A 168 4.22 20.04 7.24
N ASN A 169 4.26 19.57 5.99
CA ASN A 169 3.31 18.58 5.47
C ASN A 169 3.54 17.21 6.11
N LEU A 170 4.81 16.84 6.31
CA LEU A 170 5.18 15.54 6.86
C LEU A 170 4.80 15.41 8.33
N ALA A 171 4.90 16.50 9.09
CA ALA A 171 4.50 16.56 10.49
C ALA A 171 3.01 16.23 10.69
N GLN A 172 2.15 16.52 9.71
CA GLN A 172 0.72 16.16 9.76
C GLN A 172 0.48 14.65 9.71
N HIS A 173 1.43 13.87 9.20
CA HIS A 173 1.33 12.43 9.04
C HIS A 173 2.15 11.63 10.06
N GLY A 174 2.85 12.32 10.97
CA GLY A 174 3.72 11.70 11.97
C GLY A 174 5.14 11.43 11.47
N LEU A 175 6.11 11.71 12.35
CA LEU A 175 7.54 11.51 12.10
C LEU A 175 8.03 10.27 12.85
N HIS A 176 8.86 9.49 12.17
CA HIS A 176 9.42 8.25 12.69
C HIS A 176 10.95 8.25 12.60
N PRO A 177 11.64 7.56 13.52
CA PRO A 177 13.07 7.37 13.43
C PRO A 177 13.43 6.45 12.25
N TRP A 178 14.64 6.63 11.70
CA TRP A 178 15.13 5.89 10.53
C TRP A 178 15.13 4.36 10.68
N TYR A 179 15.15 3.85 11.93
CA TYR A 179 15.12 2.41 12.21
C TYR A 179 13.71 1.81 12.30
N GLN A 180 12.64 2.61 12.25
CA GLN A 180 11.24 2.18 12.40
C GLN A 180 10.89 1.06 11.42
N HIS A 181 11.23 1.22 10.14
CA HIS A 181 11.00 0.21 9.12
C HIS A 181 11.65 -1.15 9.45
N SER A 182 12.91 -1.13 9.89
CA SER A 182 13.70 -2.35 10.10
C SER A 182 13.40 -3.04 11.42
N LEU A 183 13.20 -2.29 12.51
CA LEU A 183 13.07 -2.83 13.87
C LEU A 183 11.62 -3.04 14.32
N LEU A 184 10.66 -2.32 13.75
CA LEU A 184 9.26 -2.36 14.19
C LEU A 184 8.34 -2.84 13.07
N ASN A 185 8.31 -2.12 11.95
CA ASN A 185 7.36 -2.41 10.87
C ASN A 185 7.63 -3.78 10.22
N LEU A 186 8.89 -4.10 9.93
CA LEU A 186 9.23 -5.37 9.30
C LEU A 186 8.91 -6.57 10.22
N PRO A 187 9.36 -6.64 11.49
CA PRO A 187 8.93 -7.70 12.41
C PRO A 187 7.41 -7.78 12.58
N GLN A 188 6.70 -6.65 12.57
CA GLN A 188 5.23 -6.65 12.59
C GLN A 188 4.63 -7.29 11.34
N LEU A 189 5.23 -7.17 10.16
CA LEU A 189 4.70 -7.75 8.93
C LEU A 189 5.01 -9.25 8.76
N ILE A 190 6.23 -9.68 9.13
CA ILE A 190 6.70 -11.04 8.86
C ILE A 190 6.93 -11.89 10.11
N GLY A 191 6.73 -11.34 11.32
CA GLY A 191 6.74 -12.07 12.57
C GLY A 191 7.98 -12.95 12.76
N PRO A 192 7.82 -14.26 13.10
CA PRO A 192 8.94 -15.18 13.27
C PRO A 192 9.84 -15.36 12.04
N ALA A 193 9.40 -14.98 10.83
CA ALA A 193 10.27 -15.00 9.65
C ALA A 193 11.35 -13.91 9.69
N ALA A 194 11.19 -12.84 10.48
CA ALA A 194 12.25 -11.86 10.69
C ALA A 194 13.53 -12.50 11.26
N VAL A 195 13.38 -13.49 12.15
CA VAL A 195 14.52 -14.27 12.67
C VAL A 195 15.17 -15.11 11.57
N LEU A 196 14.37 -15.67 10.65
CA LEU A 196 14.90 -16.44 9.52
C LEU A 196 15.62 -15.56 8.49
N LEU A 197 15.17 -14.32 8.31
CA LEU A 197 15.85 -13.34 7.46
C LEU A 197 17.29 -13.09 7.95
N LEU A 198 17.48 -12.99 9.26
CA LEU A 198 18.81 -12.78 9.86
C LEU A 198 19.67 -14.06 9.90
N THR A 199 19.05 -15.22 10.18
CA THR A 199 19.80 -16.45 10.46
C THR A 199 19.95 -17.39 9.25
N ARG A 200 19.00 -17.35 8.31
CA ARG A 200 18.91 -18.29 7.17
C ARG A 200 18.43 -17.62 5.86
N PRO A 201 19.01 -16.49 5.44
CA PRO A 201 18.64 -15.85 4.18
C PRO A 201 19.07 -16.67 2.95
N LEU A 202 18.36 -16.43 1.85
CA LEU A 202 18.71 -16.91 0.51
C LEU A 202 18.99 -15.71 -0.38
N SER A 203 20.27 -15.53 -0.72
CA SER A 203 20.70 -14.56 -1.71
C SER A 203 19.97 -14.81 -3.03
N SER A 204 19.14 -13.85 -3.41
CA SER A 204 18.27 -13.91 -4.58
C SER A 204 17.92 -12.49 -5.01
N LEU A 205 17.52 -12.29 -6.27
CA LEU A 205 17.07 -10.98 -6.74
C LEU A 205 15.92 -10.42 -5.89
N ARG A 206 15.03 -11.29 -5.43
CA ARG A 206 13.92 -10.96 -4.52
C ARG A 206 14.40 -10.36 -3.21
N LEU A 207 15.37 -11.01 -2.56
CA LEU A 207 15.94 -10.52 -1.31
C LEU A 207 16.62 -9.16 -1.51
N TYR A 208 17.38 -8.99 -2.60
CA TYR A 208 18.02 -7.72 -2.91
C TYR A 208 17.01 -6.61 -3.21
N SER A 209 15.89 -6.92 -3.86
CA SER A 209 14.77 -5.98 -4.06
C SER A 209 14.13 -5.57 -2.73
N ALA A 210 13.90 -6.52 -1.81
CA ALA A 210 13.37 -6.21 -0.49
C ALA A 210 14.32 -5.33 0.33
N ILE A 211 15.63 -5.65 0.34
CA ILE A 211 16.66 -4.83 1.00
C ILE A 211 16.69 -3.42 0.41
N SER A 212 16.62 -3.30 -0.91
CA SER A 212 16.57 -2.03 -1.64
C SER A 212 15.40 -1.16 -1.15
N GLY A 213 14.19 -1.73 -1.12
CA GLY A 213 13.00 -1.05 -0.65
C GLY A 213 13.11 -0.62 0.81
N ILE A 214 13.52 -1.53 1.70
CA ILE A 214 13.70 -1.22 3.13
C ILE A 214 14.69 -0.08 3.31
N PHE A 215 15.84 -0.15 2.65
CA PHE A 215 16.90 0.86 2.80
C PHE A 215 16.42 2.24 2.33
N VAL A 216 15.93 2.35 1.09
CA VAL A 216 15.53 3.64 0.51
C VAL A 216 14.34 4.24 1.27
N LEU A 217 13.34 3.44 1.62
CA LEU A 217 12.17 3.93 2.35
C LEU A 217 12.48 4.29 3.81
N SER A 218 13.55 3.75 4.40
CA SER A 218 14.00 4.12 5.74
C SER A 218 14.70 5.48 5.81
N ILE A 219 15.07 6.06 4.67
CA ILE A 219 15.68 7.41 4.61
C ILE A 219 14.63 8.48 4.91
N PHE A 220 13.38 8.25 4.53
CA PHE A 220 12.29 9.19 4.75
C PHE A 220 11.73 9.07 6.17
N GLN A 221 11.31 10.20 6.75
CA GLN A 221 10.85 10.25 8.14
C GLN A 221 9.42 9.71 8.32
N HIS A 222 8.60 9.71 7.28
CA HIS A 222 7.27 9.10 7.35
C HIS A 222 7.36 7.60 7.00
N GLN A 223 7.25 6.75 8.03
CA GLN A 223 7.50 5.30 7.93
C GLN A 223 6.33 4.48 8.43
N GLU A 224 5.38 4.20 7.54
CA GLU A 224 4.25 3.33 7.84
C GLU A 224 4.54 1.89 7.40
N ALA A 225 4.05 0.90 8.18
CA ALA A 225 4.25 -0.50 7.85
C ALA A 225 3.73 -0.88 6.45
N ARG A 226 2.66 -0.23 5.98
CA ARG A 226 2.08 -0.52 4.67
C ARG A 226 3.02 -0.25 3.48
N PHE A 227 4.04 0.62 3.66
CA PHE A 227 5.03 0.90 2.62
C PHE A 227 5.96 -0.28 2.37
N LEU A 228 6.09 -1.20 3.34
CA LEU A 228 6.93 -2.39 3.23
C LEU A 228 6.17 -3.62 2.74
N LEU A 229 4.88 -3.51 2.37
CA LEU A 229 4.10 -4.66 1.91
C LEU A 229 4.74 -5.44 0.75
N PRO A 230 5.38 -4.80 -0.25
CA PRO A 230 6.09 -5.55 -1.29
C PRO A 230 7.23 -6.43 -0.76
N THR A 231 7.82 -6.11 0.40
CA THR A 231 8.90 -6.91 1.01
C THR A 231 8.41 -8.27 1.49
N VAL A 232 7.12 -8.43 1.82
CA VAL A 232 6.57 -9.64 2.44
C VAL A 232 6.77 -10.86 1.54
N PRO A 233 6.22 -10.93 0.31
CA PRO A 233 6.45 -12.08 -0.56
C PRO A 233 7.91 -12.23 -0.98
N LEU A 234 8.64 -11.12 -1.13
CA LEU A 234 10.05 -11.14 -1.52
C LEU A 234 10.93 -11.78 -0.45
N ILE A 235 10.70 -11.49 0.83
CA ILE A 235 11.47 -12.04 1.95
C ILE A 235 11.03 -13.47 2.24
N LEU A 236 9.72 -13.74 2.31
CA LEU A 236 9.21 -15.08 2.63
C LEU A 236 9.61 -16.12 1.58
N SER A 237 9.75 -15.73 0.32
CA SER A 237 10.29 -16.59 -0.74
C SER A 237 11.83 -16.69 -0.76
N SER A 238 12.50 -15.98 0.15
CA SER A 238 13.96 -15.83 0.23
C SER A 238 14.53 -16.24 1.59
N VAL A 239 13.82 -17.07 2.35
CA VAL A 239 14.30 -17.64 3.62
C VAL A 239 14.21 -19.16 3.62
N ARG A 240 15.06 -19.81 4.43
CA ARG A 240 15.00 -21.28 4.65
C ARG A 240 14.43 -21.60 6.02
N LEU A 241 13.51 -22.56 6.06
CA LEU A 241 12.99 -23.10 7.30
C LEU A 241 14.08 -23.82 8.13
N PRO A 242 13.90 -23.93 9.46
CA PRO A 242 14.78 -24.72 10.31
C PRO A 242 14.85 -26.19 9.87
N ARG A 243 16.05 -26.80 9.94
CA ARG A 243 16.25 -28.22 9.57
C ARG A 243 15.88 -29.19 10.70
N GLY A 244 16.11 -28.81 11.96
CA GLY A 244 15.85 -29.67 13.11
C GLY A 244 14.36 -29.77 13.41
N ARG A 245 13.85 -30.99 13.66
CA ARG A 245 12.41 -31.25 13.88
C ARG A 245 11.81 -30.39 15.00
N LYS A 246 12.49 -30.27 16.15
CA LYS A 246 12.03 -29.45 17.29
C LYS A 246 11.97 -27.96 16.94
N ALA A 247 13.03 -27.43 16.32
CA ALA A 247 13.11 -26.02 15.92
C ALA A 247 12.06 -25.69 14.85
N LEU A 248 11.87 -26.57 13.86
CA LEU A 248 10.86 -26.41 12.83
C LEU A 248 9.44 -26.39 13.44
N ARG A 249 9.13 -27.34 14.34
CA ARG A 249 7.82 -27.39 15.01
C ARG A 249 7.56 -26.12 15.81
N THR A 250 8.53 -25.66 16.58
CA THR A 250 8.42 -24.43 17.39
C THR A 250 8.21 -23.21 16.51
N TRP A 251 8.98 -23.11 15.40
CA TRP A 251 8.84 -22.02 14.44
C TRP A 251 7.48 -22.03 13.75
N VAL A 252 6.99 -23.20 13.31
CA VAL A 252 5.66 -23.35 12.68
C VAL A 252 4.54 -22.98 13.65
N MET A 253 4.59 -23.45 14.90
CA MET A 253 3.60 -23.06 15.92
C MET A 253 3.59 -21.55 16.14
N SER A 254 4.77 -20.93 16.23
CA SER A 254 4.90 -19.48 16.37
C SER A 254 4.36 -18.74 15.15
N TRP A 255 4.64 -19.25 13.94
CA TRP A 255 4.15 -18.69 12.67
C TRP A 255 2.62 -18.73 12.59
N VAL A 256 2.01 -19.87 12.92
CA VAL A 256 0.55 -20.03 12.91
C VAL A 256 -0.09 -19.11 13.94
N LEU A 257 0.40 -19.13 15.19
CA LEU A 257 -0.14 -18.27 16.25
C LEU A 257 -0.04 -16.78 15.88
N PHE A 258 1.12 -16.35 15.40
CA PHE A 258 1.34 -14.98 14.96
C PHE A 258 0.36 -14.56 13.88
N ASN A 259 0.21 -15.35 12.81
CA ASN A 259 -0.67 -15.01 11.69
C ASN A 259 -2.15 -15.07 12.06
N LEU A 260 -2.56 -15.97 12.97
CA LEU A 260 -3.94 -16.00 13.49
C LEU A 260 -4.25 -14.75 14.31
N VAL A 261 -3.35 -14.38 15.23
CA VAL A 261 -3.54 -13.19 16.09
C VAL A 261 -3.54 -11.92 15.24
N PHE A 262 -2.52 -11.70 14.41
CA PHE A 262 -2.43 -10.49 13.58
C PHE A 262 -3.46 -10.46 12.46
N GLY A 263 -3.81 -11.61 11.86
CA GLY A 263 -4.87 -11.68 10.87
C GLY A 263 -6.24 -11.33 11.46
N THR A 264 -6.53 -11.76 12.69
CA THR A 264 -7.75 -11.37 13.38
C THR A 264 -7.72 -9.89 13.76
N LEU A 265 -6.62 -9.42 14.36
CA LEU A 265 -6.46 -8.03 14.78
C LEU A 265 -6.56 -7.06 13.58
N MET A 266 -5.73 -7.27 12.56
CA MET A 266 -5.60 -6.36 11.42
C MET A 266 -6.66 -6.57 10.34
N GLY A 267 -7.04 -7.82 10.09
CA GLY A 267 -8.03 -8.16 9.06
C GLY A 267 -9.47 -7.95 9.51
N VAL A 268 -9.77 -8.06 10.82
CA VAL A 268 -11.15 -7.93 11.34
C VAL A 268 -11.30 -6.67 12.18
N TYR A 269 -10.54 -6.52 13.27
CA TYR A 269 -10.79 -5.46 14.25
C TYR A 269 -10.31 -4.07 13.82
N HIS A 270 -9.14 -3.97 13.19
CA HIS A 270 -8.50 -2.69 12.89
C HIS A 270 -9.31 -1.80 11.92
N GLN A 271 -10.01 -2.41 10.94
CA GLN A 271 -10.78 -1.68 9.92
C GLN A 271 -12.21 -2.21 9.70
N GLY A 272 -12.68 -3.19 10.46
CA GLY A 272 -13.99 -3.81 10.25
C GLY A 272 -15.18 -2.85 10.38
N GLY A 273 -15.05 -1.79 11.18
CA GLY A 273 -16.10 -0.78 11.37
C GLY A 273 -16.18 0.29 10.28
N VAL A 274 -15.16 0.42 9.44
CA VAL A 274 -15.03 1.52 8.46
C VAL A 274 -16.12 1.45 7.40
N ILE A 275 -16.30 0.29 6.76
CA ILE A 275 -17.31 0.12 5.70
C ILE A 275 -18.74 0.22 6.27
N PRO A 276 -19.12 -0.50 7.34
CA PRO A 276 -20.45 -0.35 7.93
C PRO A 276 -20.74 1.09 8.37
N GLY A 277 -19.76 1.80 8.94
CA GLY A 277 -19.89 3.20 9.33
C GLY A 277 -20.16 4.12 8.14
N GLN A 278 -19.43 3.95 7.04
CA GLN A 278 -19.66 4.71 5.80
C GLN A 278 -21.02 4.41 5.15
N VAL A 279 -21.44 3.14 5.13
CA VAL A 279 -22.77 2.73 4.63
C VAL A 279 -23.90 3.25 5.53
N PHE A 280 -23.69 3.30 6.83
CA PHE A 280 -24.63 3.93 7.75
C PHE A 280 -24.74 5.43 7.46
N MET A 281 -23.60 6.11 7.33
CA MET A 281 -23.52 7.54 7.09
C MET A 281 -24.15 7.94 5.77
N SER A 282 -23.98 7.15 4.70
CA SER A 282 -24.58 7.44 3.40
C SER A 282 -26.12 7.43 3.43
N LYS A 283 -26.73 6.76 4.40
CA LYS A 283 -28.20 6.64 4.56
C LYS A 283 -28.84 7.70 5.45
N GLN A 284 -28.07 8.53 6.15
CA GLN A 284 -28.61 9.53 7.11
C GLN A 284 -28.94 10.88 6.43
N PRO A 285 -30.17 11.20 6.02
CA PRO A 285 -30.45 12.37 5.17
C PRO A 285 -29.97 13.72 5.76
N ASP A 286 -29.96 13.82 7.07
CA ASP A 286 -29.50 14.98 7.86
C ASP A 286 -27.99 15.12 7.97
N ALA A 287 -27.20 14.04 7.78
CA ALA A 287 -25.77 14.11 8.07
C ALA A 287 -25.03 15.07 7.12
N THR A 288 -24.66 16.22 7.68
CA THR A 288 -23.93 17.31 6.99
C THR A 288 -22.52 17.45 7.54
N LYS A 289 -22.28 17.02 8.78
CA LYS A 289 -20.95 16.99 9.41
C LYS A 289 -20.67 15.64 10.06
N ALA A 290 -19.47 15.11 9.88
CA ALA A 290 -18.99 13.92 10.57
C ALA A 290 -17.59 14.14 11.16
N ILE A 291 -17.48 14.01 12.48
CA ILE A 291 -16.24 14.17 13.24
C ILE A 291 -15.71 12.79 13.63
N TRP A 292 -14.49 12.47 13.22
CA TRP A 292 -13.82 11.20 13.52
C TRP A 292 -12.83 11.40 14.66
N TRP A 293 -13.13 10.87 15.84
CA TRP A 293 -12.29 11.01 17.02
C TRP A 293 -11.74 9.68 17.47
N LYS A 294 -10.40 9.57 17.58
CA LYS A 294 -9.66 8.34 17.93
C LYS A 294 -10.03 7.14 17.04
N THR A 295 -10.53 7.41 15.85
CA THR A 295 -10.89 6.42 14.84
C THR A 295 -10.32 6.84 13.50
N TYR A 296 -10.10 5.87 12.62
CA TYR A 296 -9.67 6.16 11.25
C TYR A 296 -10.76 6.90 10.46
N MET A 297 -10.44 8.07 9.92
CA MET A 297 -11.30 8.77 8.97
C MET A 297 -11.35 8.01 7.62
N PRO A 298 -12.53 7.52 7.18
CA PRO A 298 -12.63 6.74 5.96
C PRO A 298 -12.51 7.59 4.70
N PRO A 299 -12.17 6.98 3.56
CA PRO A 299 -12.31 7.63 2.27
C PRO A 299 -13.76 7.99 1.95
N ILE A 300 -13.98 9.21 1.46
CA ILE A 300 -15.31 9.78 1.19
C ILE A 300 -16.03 9.18 -0.04
N TRP A 301 -15.35 8.45 -0.91
CA TRP A 301 -15.96 7.88 -2.13
C TRP A 301 -16.99 6.77 -1.86
N LEU A 302 -16.98 6.18 -0.65
CA LEU A 302 -17.99 5.20 -0.21
C LEU A 302 -19.32 5.85 0.25
N LEU A 303 -19.41 7.18 0.25
CA LEU A 303 -20.59 7.92 0.68
C LEU A 303 -21.70 8.02 -0.37
N ASN A 304 -21.55 7.37 -1.53
CA ASN A 304 -22.56 7.31 -2.61
C ASN A 304 -23.12 8.69 -3.02
N GLY A 305 -22.23 9.60 -3.45
CA GLY A 305 -22.58 10.96 -3.88
C GLY A 305 -22.75 11.98 -2.73
N LYS A 306 -22.89 11.51 -1.49
CA LYS A 306 -23.01 12.38 -0.31
C LYS A 306 -21.71 13.07 0.09
N ALA A 307 -20.58 12.70 -0.52
CA ALA A 307 -19.32 13.40 -0.37
C ALA A 307 -19.40 14.89 -0.74
N GLY A 308 -20.35 15.30 -1.60
CA GLY A 308 -20.58 16.70 -1.95
C GLY A 308 -21.30 17.52 -0.87
N THR A 309 -21.94 16.87 0.10
CA THR A 309 -22.76 17.53 1.14
C THR A 309 -22.29 17.22 2.56
N LEU A 310 -21.48 16.18 2.75
CA LEU A 310 -20.96 15.76 4.04
C LEU A 310 -19.54 16.30 4.23
N ASP A 311 -19.40 17.23 5.16
CA ASP A 311 -18.11 17.71 5.66
C ASP A 311 -17.55 16.70 6.68
N THR A 312 -16.50 15.99 6.30
CA THR A 312 -15.83 15.01 7.16
C THR A 312 -14.54 15.59 7.72
N ARG A 313 -14.36 15.55 9.03
CA ARG A 313 -13.16 16.04 9.70
C ARG A 313 -12.56 14.99 10.62
N ASP A 314 -11.27 14.75 10.46
CA ASP A 314 -10.47 13.98 11.40
C ASP A 314 -10.00 14.90 12.53
N VAL A 315 -10.29 14.51 13.78
CA VAL A 315 -9.79 15.19 14.98
C VAL A 315 -8.79 14.32 15.75
N MET A 316 -8.41 13.17 15.19
CA MET A 316 -7.33 12.30 15.66
C MET A 316 -7.42 12.04 17.17
N GLY A 317 -6.39 12.41 17.92
CA GLY A 317 -6.29 12.26 19.38
C GLY A 317 -6.61 13.52 20.17
N MET A 318 -7.37 14.48 19.62
CA MET A 318 -7.77 15.73 20.30
C MET A 318 -8.22 15.45 21.75
N PRO A 319 -7.79 16.26 22.74
CA PRO A 319 -8.23 16.11 24.13
C PRO A 319 -9.76 16.16 24.25
N GLY A 320 -10.32 15.41 25.21
CA GLY A 320 -11.78 15.31 25.38
C GLY A 320 -12.45 16.66 25.63
N GLU A 321 -11.86 17.51 26.46
CA GLU A 321 -12.38 18.85 26.75
C GLU A 321 -12.43 19.76 25.52
N GLU A 322 -11.40 19.71 24.66
CA GLU A 322 -11.37 20.46 23.42
C GLU A 322 -12.39 19.93 22.41
N LEU A 323 -12.52 18.60 22.33
CA LEU A 323 -13.57 17.97 21.53
C LEU A 323 -14.96 18.39 22.03
N TYR A 324 -15.19 18.43 23.33
CA TYR A 324 -16.46 18.86 23.92
C TYR A 324 -16.79 20.30 23.53
N ALA A 325 -15.83 21.21 23.68
CA ALA A 325 -15.99 22.61 23.31
C ALA A 325 -16.31 22.77 21.82
N GLU A 326 -15.62 22.02 20.95
CA GLU A 326 -15.88 22.04 19.52
C GLU A 326 -17.26 21.46 19.19
N LEU A 327 -17.63 20.31 19.76
CA LEU A 327 -18.95 19.70 19.56
C LEU A 327 -20.07 20.63 20.03
N THR A 328 -19.90 21.32 21.15
CA THR A 328 -20.87 22.32 21.65
C THR A 328 -21.10 23.46 20.65
N ARG A 329 -20.07 23.81 19.87
CA ARG A 329 -20.14 24.86 18.85
C ARG A 329 -20.84 24.40 17.56
N ILE A 330 -20.71 23.13 17.20
CA ILE A 330 -21.13 22.60 15.88
C ILE A 330 -22.32 21.64 15.93
N ALA A 331 -22.72 21.18 17.12
CA ALA A 331 -23.89 20.33 17.29
C ALA A 331 -25.16 21.11 16.95
N THR A 332 -26.08 20.45 16.26
CA THR A 332 -27.32 21.05 15.73
C THR A 332 -28.55 20.67 16.54
N CYS A 333 -28.44 19.77 17.52
CA CYS A 333 -29.58 19.23 18.25
C CYS A 333 -29.86 20.00 19.55
N ASP A 334 -31.09 20.49 19.72
CA ASP A 334 -31.64 20.97 21.01
C ASP A 334 -32.42 19.86 21.76
N THR A 335 -32.77 18.75 21.10
CA THR A 335 -33.49 17.59 21.68
C THR A 335 -32.70 16.29 21.52
N PRO A 336 -32.64 15.42 22.54
CA PRO A 336 -31.89 14.18 22.46
C PRO A 336 -32.54 13.23 21.44
N ALA A 337 -31.86 13.06 20.30
CA ALA A 337 -32.28 12.15 19.25
C ALA A 337 -32.18 10.68 19.73
N ASP A 338 -33.26 10.14 20.32
CA ASP A 338 -33.38 8.70 20.50
C ASP A 338 -33.43 8.05 19.10
N ARG A 339 -32.58 7.03 18.87
CA ARG A 339 -32.57 6.20 17.65
C ARG A 339 -33.96 5.68 17.28
N ARG A 340 -34.87 5.51 18.25
CA ARG A 340 -36.24 5.06 18.05
C ARG A 340 -37.16 6.13 17.46
N ASN A 341 -36.84 7.41 17.65
CA ASN A 341 -37.76 8.52 17.39
C ASN A 341 -37.69 9.04 15.94
N GLN A 342 -36.76 8.54 15.12
CA GLN A 342 -36.53 8.95 13.72
C GLN A 342 -36.46 10.49 13.52
N GLU A 343 -36.13 11.25 14.56
CA GLU A 343 -36.11 12.72 14.52
C GLU A 343 -35.09 13.28 13.53
N TYR A 344 -34.00 12.55 13.31
CA TYR A 344 -33.01 12.83 12.26
C TYR A 344 -33.64 12.94 10.85
N LYS A 345 -34.81 12.33 10.59
CA LYS A 345 -35.51 12.50 9.30
C LYS A 345 -36.18 13.86 9.14
N LYS A 346 -36.44 14.55 10.26
CA LYS A 346 -37.08 15.87 10.29
C LYS A 346 -36.03 16.98 10.26
N GLU A 347 -34.81 16.69 10.71
CA GLU A 347 -33.70 17.63 10.68
C GLU A 347 -33.07 17.74 9.28
N LYS A 348 -32.68 18.96 8.92
CA LYS A 348 -31.99 19.24 7.64
C LYS A 348 -30.48 19.18 7.76
N SER A 349 -29.96 19.29 8.98
CA SER A 349 -28.53 19.34 9.28
C SER A 349 -28.27 18.66 10.61
N GLY A 350 -27.50 17.60 10.58
CA GLY A 350 -27.03 16.81 11.72
C GLY A 350 -25.51 16.72 11.74
N THR A 351 -24.95 16.84 12.95
CA THR A 351 -23.52 16.60 13.23
C THR A 351 -23.35 15.26 13.94
N TYR A 352 -22.51 14.39 13.37
CA TYR A 352 -22.25 13.06 13.90
C TYR A 352 -20.85 12.97 14.48
N LEU A 353 -20.73 12.53 15.73
CA LEU A 353 -19.47 12.09 16.32
C LEU A 353 -19.29 10.59 16.07
N VAL A 354 -18.17 10.21 15.46
CA VAL A 354 -17.73 8.82 15.35
C VAL A 354 -16.54 8.62 16.28
N ALA A 355 -16.72 7.77 17.27
CA ALA A 355 -15.75 7.50 18.33
C ALA A 355 -15.68 5.99 18.62
N PRO A 356 -14.55 5.48 19.17
CA PRO A 356 -14.47 4.08 19.54
C PRO A 356 -15.37 3.81 20.75
N THR A 357 -15.96 2.61 20.81
CA THR A 357 -16.79 2.18 21.95
C THR A 357 -16.03 2.09 23.27
N SER A 358 -14.70 2.07 23.22
CA SER A 358 -13.83 2.14 24.40
C SER A 358 -13.65 3.55 24.96
N ALA A 359 -14.22 4.59 24.32
CA ALA A 359 -14.18 5.96 24.79
C ALA A 359 -15.17 6.19 25.94
N ILE A 360 -14.89 5.60 27.11
CA ILE A 360 -15.71 5.70 28.33
C ILE A 360 -15.96 7.14 28.81
N TRP A 361 -15.14 8.10 28.36
CA TRP A 361 -15.33 9.53 28.64
C TRP A 361 -16.63 10.09 28.01
N LEU A 362 -17.17 9.43 26.98
CA LEU A 362 -18.46 9.78 26.37
C LEU A 362 -19.67 9.12 27.06
N ASP A 363 -19.44 8.22 28.03
CA ASP A 363 -20.53 7.51 28.68
C ASP A 363 -21.34 8.49 29.54
N PRO A 364 -22.68 8.37 29.55
CA PRO A 364 -23.52 9.19 30.41
C PRO A 364 -23.15 8.94 31.88
N ILE A 365 -22.95 10.04 32.62
CA ILE A 365 -22.66 10.05 34.06
C ILE A 365 -23.86 9.49 34.84
#